data_AF-A0A2E3Q4X9-F1
#
_entry.id   AF-A0A2E3Q4X9-F1
#
_cell.length_a   1.000
_cell.length_b   1.000
_cell.length_c   1.000
_cell.angle_alpha   90.00
_cell.angle_beta   90.00
_cell.angle_gamma   90.00
#
_symmetry.space_group_name_H-M   'P 1'
#
loop_
_entity.id
_entity.type
_entity.pdbx_description
1 polymer ?
#
loop_
_entity_poly.entity_id
_entity_poly.type
_entity_poly.pdbx_seq_one_letter_code
_entity_poly.pdbx_strand_id
1 'polypeptide(L)'
;MRMSPTAPVLSMALAAAMATSIASAQTGDRSLRGDRSTVRSDVDRPAPILRGSDESTHSINLDLFAEDVVRGRANVTVVGDSINNDGQAGFMFSGYLLEWRPVRWRQFHPPINTNGASVGSWLEYSTMADYDYLRPGQSNASTERFAGTHPRSIRVISGEGWTGRAMSSGFNIGGLGFEGGQFREAGLPHRFLRNPGPYRHRFLLVTDDGEESRNTWTLRSRNTAAGTAWTATMPDIDLDPDETTRLRWVDHVIPGSTEGEGHQGSGLFLSGPPLRSGERLGMAGVVITDLGTGIGLGLSYVGEGGWRTENHAHPFGAVEIPQINSGAGPYHAAYSDEALLLHMEAHETTHVMIWIGTNNGGADFNHPERAAEDVVAIIKRYRTVHELRREREGMIPPLKFLVVAPYTAAPNDYFDRYGEELKQVIEDDVAFLDLNTMVNERFGAYEDWSPLLLADGVHPNLEGARTFASMMWKSMVESIGPTADLDRNGVVDGQDFGLLLFDWQESGHPGPADITGDGVVDGADLGELFRQWGDTAD
;
A
#
# COMPACT_ATOMS: atom_id res chain seq x y z
N MET A 1 -28.04 -33.50 52.12
CA MET A 1 -27.43 -34.77 52.61
C MET A 1 -27.21 -35.66 51.40
N ARG A 2 -25.95 -35.84 50.99
CA ARG A 2 -25.33 -36.92 50.17
C ARG A 2 -25.96 -37.30 48.81
N MET A 3 -25.25 -37.70 47.76
CA MET A 3 -23.85 -37.71 47.28
C MET A 3 -23.94 -38.25 45.83
N SER A 4 -22.95 -37.90 45.00
CA SER A 4 -22.66 -38.42 43.64
C SER A 4 -22.48 -39.96 43.58
N PRO A 5 -22.40 -40.59 42.39
CA PRO A 5 -21.07 -40.80 41.75
C PRO A 5 -21.00 -40.68 40.19
N THR A 6 -19.94 -40.01 39.71
CA THR A 6 -18.87 -40.40 38.72
C THR A 6 -19.17 -41.49 37.66
N ALA A 7 -18.69 -41.53 36.40
CA ALA A 7 -17.47 -41.09 35.66
C ALA A 7 -17.71 -41.35 34.12
N PRO A 8 -16.74 -41.28 33.16
CA PRO A 8 -15.34 -40.82 33.22
C PRO A 8 -14.90 -39.80 32.14
N VAL A 9 -13.77 -39.16 32.42
CA VAL A 9 -12.94 -38.32 31.54
C VAL A 9 -11.92 -39.22 30.84
N LEU A 10 -11.78 -39.09 29.51
CA LEU A 10 -10.67 -39.67 28.76
C LEU A 10 -9.60 -38.59 28.55
N SER A 11 -8.40 -38.89 29.04
CA SER A 11 -7.18 -38.10 28.96
C SER A 11 -6.47 -38.35 27.63
N MET A 12 -5.98 -37.31 26.97
CA MET A 12 -4.92 -37.45 25.97
C MET A 12 -3.91 -36.31 26.14
N ALA A 13 -2.73 -36.70 26.62
CA ALA A 13 -1.55 -35.90 26.78
C ALA A 13 -0.72 -35.95 25.49
N LEU A 14 -0.39 -34.79 24.91
CA LEU A 14 0.84 -34.58 24.12
C LEU A 14 1.02 -33.09 23.80
N ALA A 15 1.76 -32.34 24.62
CA ALA A 15 2.43 -31.09 24.24
C ALA A 15 3.30 -30.58 25.40
N ALA A 16 4.47 -31.20 25.57
CA ALA A 16 5.52 -30.68 26.44
C ALA A 16 6.88 -31.00 25.80
N ALA A 17 7.32 -30.15 24.89
CA ALA A 17 8.72 -30.04 24.49
C ALA A 17 8.94 -28.67 23.83
N MET A 18 10.03 -28.00 24.24
CA MET A 18 10.57 -26.74 23.71
C MET A 18 10.12 -25.44 24.39
N ALA A 19 10.49 -25.30 25.66
CA ALA A 19 10.73 -24.00 26.28
C ALA A 19 11.86 -24.11 27.32
N THR A 20 13.12 -24.13 26.88
CA THR A 20 14.27 -23.74 27.72
C THR A 20 15.55 -23.65 26.87
N SER A 21 16.01 -22.43 26.59
CA SER A 21 17.44 -22.10 26.38
C SER A 21 17.61 -20.63 25.95
N ILE A 22 17.30 -19.67 26.83
CA ILE A 22 17.88 -18.32 26.75
C ILE A 22 18.21 -17.86 28.17
N ALA A 23 19.48 -18.05 28.58
CA ALA A 23 20.18 -17.17 29.51
C ALA A 23 21.67 -17.55 29.58
N SER A 24 22.51 -16.69 29.03
CA SER A 24 23.77 -16.18 29.61
C SER A 24 24.91 -16.10 28.59
N ALA A 25 25.30 -14.87 28.28
CA ALA A 25 26.70 -14.48 28.16
C ALA A 25 26.80 -12.96 28.26
N GLN A 26 27.43 -12.52 29.36
CA GLN A 26 27.79 -11.15 29.65
C GLN A 26 28.91 -10.65 28.72
N THR A 27 28.86 -9.34 28.47
CA THR A 27 29.98 -8.39 28.38
C THR A 27 31.27 -8.85 27.71
N GLY A 28 31.50 -8.34 26.49
CA GLY A 28 32.80 -8.33 25.84
C GLY A 28 32.90 -7.11 24.91
N ASP A 29 33.36 -6.00 25.47
CA ASP A 29 33.83 -4.82 24.75
C ASP A 29 34.96 -5.22 23.79
N ARG A 30 34.76 -5.02 22.48
CA ARG A 30 35.84 -4.95 21.47
C ARG A 30 35.34 -4.27 20.19
N SER A 31 35.84 -3.05 20.00
CA SER A 31 35.87 -2.31 18.74
C SER A 31 36.38 -3.17 17.57
N LEU A 32 35.54 -3.45 16.58
CA LEU A 32 35.98 -3.86 15.24
C LEU A 32 34.99 -3.34 14.18
N ARG A 33 35.42 -2.33 13.41
CA ARG A 33 34.92 -2.12 12.05
C ARG A 33 35.36 -3.33 11.22
N GLY A 34 34.46 -4.28 11.02
CA GLY A 34 34.67 -5.45 10.20
C GLY A 34 34.19 -5.18 8.78
N ASP A 35 35.14 -5.16 7.85
CA ASP A 35 34.90 -5.23 6.42
C ASP A 35 34.16 -6.55 6.11
N ARG A 36 32.88 -6.46 5.70
CA ARG A 36 32.04 -7.63 5.36
C ARG A 36 32.39 -8.11 3.95
N SER A 37 33.50 -8.82 3.81
CA SER A 37 33.79 -9.67 2.65
C SER A 37 33.97 -11.12 3.09
N THR A 38 32.89 -11.73 3.62
CA THR A 38 32.87 -13.18 3.77
C THR A 38 32.61 -13.81 2.41
N VAL A 39 33.68 -14.34 1.81
CA VAL A 39 33.63 -15.24 0.66
C VAL A 39 32.73 -16.42 1.02
N ARG A 40 31.51 -16.47 0.47
CA ARG A 40 30.63 -17.64 0.53
C ARG A 40 30.99 -18.60 -0.60
N SER A 41 31.08 -19.88 -0.28
CA SER A 41 31.26 -20.97 -1.22
C SER A 41 29.94 -21.28 -1.94
N ASP A 42 29.96 -21.35 -3.27
CA ASP A 42 28.85 -21.64 -4.21
C ASP A 42 28.11 -23.00 -4.03
N VAL A 43 28.13 -23.61 -2.86
CA VAL A 43 27.79 -25.04 -2.69
C VAL A 43 26.30 -25.32 -2.46
N ASP A 44 25.45 -24.32 -2.19
CA ASP A 44 24.02 -24.53 -1.86
C ASP A 44 23.03 -23.81 -2.80
N ARG A 45 23.37 -23.61 -4.09
CA ARG A 45 22.35 -23.14 -5.05
C ARG A 45 21.40 -24.30 -5.39
N PRO A 46 20.09 -24.21 -5.07
CA PRO A 46 19.12 -25.23 -5.48
C PRO A 46 19.10 -25.36 -7.01
N ALA A 47 18.88 -26.59 -7.50
CA ALA A 47 18.80 -26.84 -8.93
C ALA A 47 17.67 -26.00 -9.56
N PRO A 48 17.87 -25.41 -10.75
CA PRO A 48 16.86 -24.59 -11.42
C PRO A 48 15.59 -25.43 -11.66
N ILE A 49 14.47 -24.91 -11.18
CA ILE A 49 13.15 -25.51 -11.35
C ILE A 49 12.75 -25.38 -12.83
N LEU A 50 12.31 -26.48 -13.45
CA LEU A 50 11.82 -26.49 -14.83
C LEU A 50 10.46 -25.78 -14.89
N ARG A 51 10.45 -24.52 -15.32
CA ARG A 51 9.26 -23.67 -15.48
C ARG A 51 8.51 -24.00 -16.78
N GLY A 52 7.18 -23.78 -16.78
CA GLY A 52 6.29 -24.06 -17.91
C GLY A 52 6.64 -23.25 -19.16
N SER A 53 6.29 -23.77 -20.34
CA SER A 53 6.73 -23.25 -21.65
C SER A 53 6.10 -21.92 -22.10
N ASP A 54 5.21 -21.31 -21.32
CA ASP A 54 4.47 -20.08 -21.66
C ASP A 54 4.85 -18.87 -20.78
N GLU A 55 6.02 -18.90 -20.10
CA GLU A 55 6.52 -17.69 -19.46
C GLU A 55 6.86 -16.65 -20.53
N SER A 56 6.10 -15.54 -20.53
CA SER A 56 6.51 -14.35 -21.28
C SER A 56 7.92 -13.95 -20.84
N THR A 57 8.72 -13.42 -21.74
CA THR A 57 10.10 -12.98 -21.46
C THR A 57 10.19 -11.96 -20.31
N HIS A 58 9.07 -11.35 -19.93
CA HIS A 58 9.01 -10.23 -18.99
C HIS A 58 8.37 -10.57 -17.65
N SER A 59 7.85 -11.78 -17.45
CA SER A 59 7.07 -12.07 -16.24
C SER A 59 7.13 -13.54 -15.80
N ILE A 60 7.00 -13.75 -14.50
CA ILE A 60 6.92 -15.09 -13.88
C ILE A 60 5.66 -15.10 -13.00
N ASN A 61 4.81 -16.11 -13.15
CA ASN A 61 3.61 -16.31 -12.32
C ASN A 61 2.71 -15.06 -12.18
N LEU A 62 2.67 -14.20 -13.20
CA LEU A 62 2.00 -12.89 -13.09
C LEU A 62 0.50 -13.02 -12.90
N ASP A 63 -0.10 -14.07 -13.45
CA ASP A 63 -1.51 -14.45 -13.32
C ASP A 63 -1.94 -14.62 -11.86
N LEU A 64 -1.07 -15.16 -10.99
CA LEU A 64 -1.36 -15.38 -9.56
C LEU A 64 -1.75 -14.09 -8.83
N PHE A 65 -1.10 -12.98 -9.21
CA PHE A 65 -1.31 -11.64 -8.65
C PHE A 65 -2.29 -10.82 -9.48
N ALA A 66 -2.15 -10.86 -10.81
CA ALA A 66 -2.91 -10.04 -11.75
C ALA A 66 -4.41 -10.34 -11.69
N GLU A 67 -4.81 -11.60 -11.50
CA GLU A 67 -6.21 -12.01 -11.44
C GLU A 67 -7.03 -11.17 -10.45
N ASP A 68 -6.57 -11.10 -9.21
CA ASP A 68 -7.29 -10.38 -8.16
C ASP A 68 -7.17 -8.86 -8.35
N VAL A 69 -6.06 -8.37 -8.89
CA VAL A 69 -5.89 -6.92 -9.12
C VAL A 69 -6.81 -6.43 -10.26
N VAL A 70 -6.81 -7.13 -11.40
CA VAL A 70 -7.61 -6.78 -12.57
C VAL A 70 -9.10 -6.88 -12.26
N ARG A 71 -9.51 -7.97 -11.58
CA ARG A 71 -10.91 -8.19 -11.17
C ARG A 71 -11.35 -7.38 -9.94
N GLY A 72 -10.48 -6.53 -9.40
CA GLY A 72 -10.81 -5.70 -8.24
C GLY A 72 -11.09 -6.51 -6.97
N ARG A 73 -10.38 -7.60 -6.73
CA ARG A 73 -10.46 -8.43 -5.51
C ARG A 73 -9.24 -8.26 -4.60
N ALA A 74 -8.38 -7.29 -4.92
CA ALA A 74 -7.15 -7.01 -4.19
C ALA A 74 -7.23 -5.69 -3.40
N ASN A 75 -6.62 -5.66 -2.22
CA ASN A 75 -6.13 -4.42 -1.60
C ASN A 75 -4.61 -4.47 -1.65
N VAL A 76 -4.03 -3.72 -2.58
CA VAL A 76 -2.60 -3.71 -2.88
C VAL A 76 -1.89 -2.68 -2.01
N THR A 77 -0.90 -3.14 -1.24
CA THR A 77 0.10 -2.27 -0.62
C THR A 77 1.34 -2.22 -1.49
N VAL A 78 1.67 -1.04 -1.99
CA VAL A 78 2.89 -0.81 -2.77
C VAL A 78 4.04 -0.53 -1.81
N VAL A 79 5.06 -1.37 -1.82
CA VAL A 79 6.31 -1.19 -1.09
C VAL A 79 7.31 -0.59 -2.06
N GLY A 80 7.77 0.63 -1.81
CA GLY A 80 8.65 1.31 -2.74
C GLY A 80 9.50 2.44 -2.18
N ASP A 81 10.16 3.14 -3.08
CA ASP A 81 11.04 4.27 -2.76
C ASP A 81 10.48 5.59 -3.33
N SER A 82 11.34 6.57 -3.62
CA SER A 82 10.92 7.87 -4.15
C SER A 82 10.09 7.79 -5.44
N ILE A 83 10.25 6.74 -6.25
CA ILE A 83 9.52 6.55 -7.52
C ILE A 83 8.02 6.35 -7.29
N ASN A 84 7.68 5.62 -6.22
CA ASN A 84 6.32 5.21 -5.87
C ASN A 84 5.66 6.14 -4.87
N ASN A 85 6.38 7.15 -4.38
CA ASN A 85 5.85 8.16 -3.48
C ASN A 85 4.60 8.83 -4.09
N ASP A 86 3.66 9.25 -3.26
CA ASP A 86 2.41 9.90 -3.65
C ASP A 86 2.48 11.43 -3.56
N GLY A 87 3.61 11.98 -3.09
CA GLY A 87 3.77 13.40 -2.76
C GLY A 87 3.98 14.37 -3.94
N GLN A 88 4.09 13.92 -5.20
CA GLN A 88 4.25 14.80 -6.37
C GLN A 88 3.40 14.34 -7.57
N ALA A 89 2.79 15.30 -8.27
CA ALA A 89 2.18 15.01 -9.57
C ALA A 89 3.26 14.67 -10.58
N GLY A 90 3.35 13.38 -10.91
CA GLY A 90 4.40 12.84 -11.77
C GLY A 90 4.90 11.48 -11.30
N PHE A 91 4.69 11.11 -10.04
CA PHE A 91 5.13 9.83 -9.52
C PHE A 91 4.24 8.66 -9.96
N MET A 92 4.77 7.44 -9.84
CA MET A 92 4.13 6.21 -10.31
C MET A 92 2.75 5.98 -9.72
N PHE A 93 2.53 6.41 -8.48
CA PHE A 93 1.22 6.33 -7.83
C PHE A 93 0.11 7.03 -8.63
N SER A 94 0.42 8.18 -9.25
CA SER A 94 -0.52 8.86 -10.15
C SER A 94 -0.76 8.07 -11.44
N GLY A 95 0.28 7.40 -11.94
CA GLY A 95 0.19 6.50 -13.10
C GLY A 95 -0.82 5.38 -12.87
N TYR A 96 -0.75 4.70 -11.72
CA TYR A 96 -1.70 3.62 -11.38
C TYR A 96 -3.14 4.13 -11.41
N LEU A 97 -3.42 5.27 -10.78
CA LEU A 97 -4.78 5.81 -10.69
C LEU A 97 -5.35 6.25 -12.04
N LEU A 98 -4.50 6.61 -12.98
CA LEU A 98 -4.91 7.09 -14.30
C LEU A 98 -5.02 5.96 -15.32
N GLU A 99 -4.18 4.93 -15.21
CA GLU A 99 -4.03 3.91 -16.24
C GLU A 99 -4.50 2.53 -15.82
N TRP A 100 -4.51 2.22 -14.52
CA TRP A 100 -5.10 0.96 -14.06
C TRP A 100 -6.62 1.08 -14.12
N ARG A 101 -7.22 0.10 -14.79
CA ARG A 101 -8.67 0.02 -15.01
C ARG A 101 -9.20 -1.23 -14.35
N PRO A 102 -9.03 -1.38 -13.02
CA PRO A 102 -9.68 -2.48 -12.33
C PRO A 102 -11.17 -2.36 -12.59
N VAL A 103 -11.84 -3.50 -12.57
CA VAL A 103 -13.29 -3.55 -12.75
C VAL A 103 -13.99 -2.53 -11.85
N ARG A 104 -13.49 -2.40 -10.60
CA ARG A 104 -13.93 -1.38 -9.67
C ARG A 104 -12.80 -0.92 -8.76
N TRP A 105 -12.84 0.33 -8.33
CA TRP A 105 -12.04 0.85 -7.21
C TRP A 105 -12.87 0.78 -5.93
N ARG A 106 -12.29 0.28 -4.84
CA ARG A 106 -12.93 0.18 -3.51
C ARG A 106 -12.24 1.03 -2.46
N GLN A 107 -10.93 0.99 -2.40
CA GLN A 107 -10.18 1.64 -1.34
C GLN A 107 -9.03 2.47 -1.90
N PHE A 108 -8.78 3.60 -1.26
CA PHE A 108 -7.60 4.39 -1.56
C PHE A 108 -7.04 5.01 -0.30
N HIS A 109 -5.71 5.06 -0.23
CA HIS A 109 -4.99 5.88 0.73
C HIS A 109 -4.61 7.21 0.06
N PRO A 110 -5.37 8.30 0.27
CA PRO A 110 -4.93 9.61 -0.17
C PRO A 110 -3.71 10.07 0.62
N PRO A 111 -2.69 10.65 -0.04
CA PRO A 111 -1.69 11.44 0.66
C PRO A 111 -2.38 12.54 1.45
N ILE A 112 -1.80 12.87 2.60
CA ILE A 112 -2.19 14.04 3.38
C ILE A 112 -1.82 15.32 2.59
N ASN A 113 -2.71 15.81 1.73
CA ASN A 113 -2.54 17.05 0.97
C ASN A 113 -2.95 18.31 1.76
N THR A 114 -1.98 18.93 2.42
CA THR A 114 -2.19 20.20 3.11
C THR A 114 -2.12 21.38 2.13
N ASN A 115 -3.18 22.21 2.11
CA ASN A 115 -3.24 23.46 1.35
C ASN A 115 -2.18 24.46 1.85
N GLY A 116 -0.96 24.40 1.30
CA GLY A 116 0.04 25.46 1.45
C GLY A 116 0.77 25.54 2.80
N ALA A 117 0.60 24.58 3.71
CA ALA A 117 1.41 24.43 4.91
C ALA A 117 1.70 22.96 5.16
N SER A 118 2.97 22.58 5.04
CA SER A 118 3.56 21.24 5.06
C SER A 118 2.92 20.16 5.95
N VAL A 119 3.15 18.89 5.57
CA VAL A 119 3.22 17.66 6.39
C VAL A 119 1.91 16.93 6.77
N GLY A 120 1.92 15.59 6.71
CA GLY A 120 1.21 14.77 7.71
C GLY A 120 1.72 15.23 9.07
N SER A 121 0.96 16.11 9.73
CA SER A 121 1.57 17.05 10.68
C SER A 121 1.74 16.40 12.03
N TRP A 122 2.97 16.35 12.54
CA TRP A 122 3.18 16.49 13.97
C TRP A 122 2.92 17.97 14.30
N LEU A 123 1.84 18.26 15.00
CA LEU A 123 1.55 19.60 15.47
C LEU A 123 2.03 19.74 16.91
N GLU A 124 3.21 20.33 17.09
CA GLU A 124 3.63 20.83 18.41
C GLU A 124 3.02 22.21 18.60
N TYR A 125 2.05 22.35 19.50
CA TYR A 125 1.51 23.67 19.82
C TYR A 125 2.51 24.41 20.71
N SER A 126 2.72 25.71 20.51
CA SER A 126 3.53 26.57 21.40
C SER A 126 2.88 27.94 21.49
N THR A 127 2.88 28.54 22.68
CA THR A 127 2.29 29.87 22.92
C THR A 127 3.24 31.02 22.57
N MET A 128 4.47 30.75 22.15
CA MET A 128 5.43 31.77 21.73
C MET A 128 5.36 32.04 20.22
N ALA A 129 5.50 33.31 19.84
CA ALA A 129 5.35 33.80 18.46
C ALA A 129 6.43 33.32 17.46
N ASP A 130 7.43 32.59 17.94
CA ASP A 130 8.48 31.97 17.14
C ASP A 130 8.24 30.45 17.10
N TYR A 131 7.78 29.98 15.95
CA TYR A 131 7.52 28.57 15.70
C TYR A 131 8.84 27.80 15.56
N ASP A 132 9.09 26.83 16.42
CA ASP A 132 9.86 25.66 16.03
C ASP A 132 8.90 24.66 15.38
N TYR A 133 8.63 24.85 14.09
CA TYR A 133 8.18 23.74 13.27
C TYR A 133 9.27 22.67 13.36
N LEU A 134 8.95 21.47 13.84
CA LEU A 134 9.77 20.30 13.54
C LEU A 134 9.87 20.22 12.02
N ARG A 135 11.04 20.61 11.49
CA ARG A 135 11.22 20.74 10.04
C ARG A 135 11.17 19.34 9.41
N PRO A 136 10.74 19.20 8.14
CA PRO A 136 10.69 17.90 7.47
C PRO A 136 12.03 17.15 7.58
N GLY A 137 12.10 16.13 8.45
CA GLY A 137 13.29 15.32 8.73
C GLY A 137 14.01 15.58 10.06
N GLN A 138 13.48 16.42 10.95
CA GLN A 138 13.74 16.24 12.38
C GLN A 138 12.93 15.02 12.87
N SER A 139 13.54 13.83 12.82
CA SER A 139 13.03 12.69 13.59
C SER A 139 13.16 13.03 15.07
N ASN A 140 12.06 13.00 15.82
CA ASN A 140 12.21 12.76 17.24
C ASN A 140 12.70 11.31 17.39
N ALA A 141 13.89 11.12 17.97
CA ALA A 141 14.46 9.79 18.17
C ALA A 141 13.59 8.90 19.08
N SER A 142 12.61 9.47 19.80
CA SER A 142 11.74 8.75 20.72
C SER A 142 10.39 8.30 20.15
N THR A 143 10.02 8.68 18.92
CA THR A 143 8.72 8.30 18.33
C THR A 143 8.89 7.41 17.12
N GLU A 144 8.24 6.25 17.16
CA GLU A 144 8.26 5.29 16.07
C GLU A 144 7.52 5.84 14.83
N ARG A 145 8.05 5.54 13.64
CA ARG A 145 7.37 5.86 12.38
C ARG A 145 6.39 4.75 12.04
N PHE A 146 5.19 5.14 11.66
CA PHE A 146 4.26 4.20 11.06
C PHE A 146 4.69 3.86 9.62
N ALA A 147 4.42 2.63 9.19
CA ALA A 147 4.77 2.16 7.85
C ALA A 147 4.12 3.08 6.80
N GLY A 148 4.94 3.75 5.98
CA GLY A 148 4.45 4.63 4.91
C GLY A 148 4.09 6.05 5.32
N THR A 149 4.33 6.47 6.56
CA THR A 149 3.95 7.83 6.98
C THR A 149 5.18 8.66 7.28
N HIS A 150 5.48 9.60 6.37
CA HIS A 150 6.37 10.70 6.68
C HIS A 150 5.63 12.04 6.61
N PRO A 151 5.84 12.94 7.59
CA PRO A 151 5.53 14.35 7.47
C PRO A 151 6.33 14.97 6.31
N ARG A 152 5.81 15.05 5.08
CA ARG A 152 6.41 15.89 4.01
C ARG A 152 5.43 16.92 3.44
N SER A 153 5.98 18.08 3.07
CA SER A 153 5.26 19.20 2.50
C SER A 153 4.83 18.91 1.07
N ILE A 154 3.55 19.13 0.74
CA ILE A 154 3.08 19.12 -0.65
C ILE A 154 2.77 20.55 -1.10
N ARG A 155 3.17 20.84 -2.33
CA ARG A 155 2.98 22.10 -3.05
C ARG A 155 1.76 21.98 -3.96
N VAL A 156 0.98 23.04 -4.04
CA VAL A 156 -0.21 23.14 -4.93
C VAL A 156 0.21 23.01 -6.40
N ILE A 157 -0.42 22.11 -7.13
CA ILE A 157 -0.33 22.03 -8.60
C ILE A 157 -1.53 22.76 -9.19
N SER A 158 -1.27 23.84 -9.93
CA SER A 158 -2.22 24.43 -10.87
C SER A 158 -1.66 24.28 -12.28
N GLY A 159 -2.24 23.38 -13.08
CA GLY A 159 -1.96 23.26 -14.51
C GLY A 159 -3.27 23.23 -15.29
N GLU A 160 -3.35 23.99 -16.39
CA GLU A 160 -4.46 23.89 -17.34
C GLU A 160 -4.46 22.50 -17.98
N GLY A 161 -5.64 21.85 -18.03
CA GLY A 161 -5.81 20.53 -18.64
C GLY A 161 -5.91 19.34 -17.69
N TRP A 162 -5.99 19.57 -16.37
CA TRP A 162 -6.13 18.49 -15.39
C TRP A 162 -7.58 17.97 -15.27
N THR A 163 -7.85 16.74 -15.70
CA THR A 163 -9.18 16.07 -15.65
C THR A 163 -9.23 14.89 -14.66
N GLY A 164 -8.26 14.78 -13.76
CA GLY A 164 -8.10 13.69 -12.79
C GLY A 164 -8.75 13.93 -11.43
N ARG A 165 -9.08 12.83 -10.74
CA ARG A 165 -9.78 12.78 -9.44
C ARG A 165 -8.93 13.43 -8.34
N ALA A 166 -9.30 14.64 -7.92
CA ALA A 166 -8.63 15.33 -6.82
C ALA A 166 -9.23 14.92 -5.45
N MET A 167 -8.40 14.37 -4.56
CA MET A 167 -8.66 14.28 -3.13
C MET A 167 -7.71 15.23 -2.40
N SER A 168 -8.25 16.19 -1.63
CA SER A 168 -7.46 17.00 -0.71
C SER A 168 -7.65 16.47 0.70
N SER A 169 -6.62 16.58 1.52
CA SER A 169 -6.75 16.31 2.93
C SER A 169 -5.76 17.14 3.76
N GLY A 170 -6.23 18.15 4.48
CA GLY A 170 -5.35 19.15 5.08
C GLY A 170 -5.89 19.76 6.37
N PHE A 171 -5.05 20.58 7.00
CA PHE A 171 -5.40 21.33 8.21
C PHE A 171 -6.05 22.68 7.86
N ASN A 172 -7.13 23.01 8.54
CA ASN A 172 -7.75 24.34 8.44
C ASN A 172 -7.10 25.32 9.45
N ILE A 173 -6.61 26.47 8.98
CA ILE A 173 -5.91 27.47 9.82
C ILE A 173 -6.87 28.17 10.80
N GLY A 174 -8.18 28.15 10.53
CA GLY A 174 -9.21 28.77 11.39
C GLY A 174 -9.73 27.89 12.53
N GLY A 175 -9.31 26.63 12.59
CA GLY A 175 -9.64 25.68 13.67
C GLY A 175 -8.90 24.38 13.44
N LEU A 176 -8.25 23.84 14.48
CA LEU A 176 -7.51 22.57 14.44
C LEU A 176 -8.45 21.42 14.02
N GLY A 177 -8.54 21.23 12.71
CA GLY A 177 -9.38 20.26 12.04
C GLY A 177 -8.62 19.70 10.87
N PHE A 178 -8.53 18.38 10.83
CA PHE A 178 -8.02 17.63 9.70
C PHE A 178 -9.20 17.33 8.77
N GLU A 179 -9.05 17.49 7.46
CA GLU A 179 -10.07 17.11 6.47
C GLU A 179 -9.49 15.98 5.59
N GLY A 180 -10.28 14.98 5.21
CA GLY A 180 -9.83 13.79 4.47
C GLY A 180 -10.77 13.41 3.31
N GLY A 181 -10.26 13.58 2.08
CA GLY A 181 -10.62 12.89 0.84
C GLY A 181 -12.05 12.99 0.27
N GLN A 182 -12.12 13.42 -0.99
CA GLN A 182 -13.28 13.59 -1.87
C GLN A 182 -13.23 12.61 -3.07
N PHE A 183 -14.05 11.56 -3.14
CA PHE A 183 -14.10 10.78 -4.39
C PHE A 183 -14.69 11.62 -5.52
N ARG A 184 -14.06 11.68 -6.70
CA ARG A 184 -14.61 12.38 -7.88
C ARG A 184 -14.89 11.41 -9.03
N GLU A 185 -15.96 11.66 -9.78
CA GLU A 185 -16.20 10.96 -11.05
C GLU A 185 -15.06 11.28 -12.03
N ALA A 186 -14.63 10.27 -12.81
CA ALA A 186 -13.59 10.47 -13.81
C ALA A 186 -14.12 11.36 -14.96
N GLY A 187 -13.32 12.34 -15.40
CA GLY A 187 -13.62 13.14 -16.60
C GLY A 187 -14.49 14.37 -16.39
N LEU A 188 -14.97 14.64 -15.16
CA LEU A 188 -15.74 15.84 -14.83
C LEU A 188 -15.07 16.59 -13.66
N PRO A 189 -14.38 17.72 -13.89
CA PRO A 189 -13.98 18.56 -12.79
C PRO A 189 -15.26 18.97 -12.03
N HIS A 190 -15.28 18.78 -10.71
CA HIS A 190 -16.36 19.17 -9.77
C HIS A 190 -17.50 18.17 -9.48
N ARG A 191 -17.50 16.92 -9.96
CA ARG A 191 -18.56 15.95 -9.58
C ARG A 191 -18.04 14.89 -8.61
N PHE A 192 -18.55 14.83 -7.38
CA PHE A 192 -18.17 13.77 -6.45
C PHE A 192 -18.86 12.45 -6.83
N LEU A 193 -18.23 11.35 -6.42
CA LEU A 193 -18.74 10.00 -6.63
C LEU A 193 -20.04 9.88 -5.83
N ARG A 194 -21.15 9.78 -6.56
CA ARG A 194 -22.49 9.59 -5.99
C ARG A 194 -22.69 8.10 -5.78
N ASN A 195 -22.23 7.58 -4.65
CA ASN A 195 -22.57 6.21 -4.25
C ASN A 195 -23.65 6.25 -3.15
N PRO A 196 -24.79 5.54 -3.31
CA PRO A 196 -25.72 5.30 -2.20
C PRO A 196 -25.13 4.44 -1.08
N GLY A 197 -24.09 3.65 -1.38
CA GLY A 197 -23.43 2.75 -0.44
C GLY A 197 -22.64 3.47 0.65
N PRO A 198 -22.54 2.90 1.85
CA PRO A 198 -21.78 3.49 2.94
C PRO A 198 -20.28 3.53 2.64
N TYR A 199 -19.60 4.53 3.17
CA TYR A 199 -18.14 4.65 3.13
C TYR A 199 -17.55 4.47 4.53
N ARG A 200 -16.48 3.68 4.66
CA ARG A 200 -15.67 3.62 5.87
C ARG A 200 -14.46 4.52 5.72
N HIS A 201 -14.34 5.49 6.62
CA HIS A 201 -13.16 6.28 6.82
C HIS A 201 -12.38 5.72 8.02
N ARG A 202 -11.09 5.49 7.85
CA ARG A 202 -10.18 5.11 8.93
C ARG A 202 -9.13 6.19 9.09
N PHE A 203 -8.95 6.70 10.29
CA PHE A 203 -7.92 7.69 10.60
C PHE A 203 -6.89 7.08 11.53
N LEU A 204 -5.60 7.25 11.22
CA LEU A 204 -4.53 6.85 12.13
C LEU A 204 -3.97 8.05 12.86
N LEU A 205 -4.05 7.99 14.19
CA LEU A 205 -3.51 9.00 15.07
C LEU A 205 -2.26 8.49 15.76
N VAL A 206 -1.31 9.38 15.94
CA VAL A 206 -0.08 9.19 16.70
C VAL A 206 -0.02 10.27 17.76
N THR A 207 0.10 9.90 19.03
CA THR A 207 0.23 10.85 20.14
C THR A 207 1.59 10.71 20.81
N ASP A 208 2.05 11.79 21.46
CA ASP A 208 3.29 11.81 22.26
C ASP A 208 2.98 11.57 23.75
N ASP A 209 3.97 11.12 24.55
CA ASP A 209 3.84 10.60 25.93
C ASP A 209 3.51 11.61 27.04
N GLY A 210 2.73 12.64 26.74
CA GLY A 210 2.09 13.44 27.79
C GLY A 210 0.93 12.65 28.41
N GLU A 211 1.01 12.34 29.72
CA GLU A 211 -0.13 11.88 30.56
C GLU A 211 -1.36 12.82 30.49
N GLU A 212 -1.21 14.01 29.90
CA GLU A 212 -2.26 15.00 29.68
C GLU A 212 -2.64 15.21 28.20
N SER A 213 -2.15 14.37 27.27
CA SER A 213 -2.56 14.47 25.87
C SER A 213 -4.08 14.33 25.76
N ARG A 214 -4.70 15.22 24.98
CA ARG A 214 -6.16 15.35 24.97
C ARG A 214 -6.75 14.25 24.13
N ASN A 215 -7.60 13.45 24.77
CA ASN A 215 -8.16 12.30 24.10
C ASN A 215 -9.49 12.59 23.38
N THR A 216 -10.12 13.77 23.55
CA THR A 216 -11.46 14.00 22.99
C THR A 216 -11.44 14.69 21.62
N TRP A 217 -12.03 14.02 20.64
CA TRP A 217 -12.07 14.44 19.25
C TRP A 217 -13.49 14.42 18.71
N THR A 218 -13.89 15.48 18.01
CA THR A 218 -15.12 15.48 17.21
C THR A 218 -14.78 15.08 15.79
N LEU A 219 -15.29 13.92 15.37
CA LEU A 219 -15.33 13.61 13.94
C LEU A 219 -16.50 14.35 13.29
N ARG A 220 -16.21 15.01 12.18
CA ARG A 220 -17.20 15.68 11.34
C ARG A 220 -17.18 15.07 9.95
N SER A 221 -18.32 15.03 9.31
CA SER A 221 -18.44 14.69 7.88
C SER A 221 -19.04 15.86 7.13
N ARG A 222 -18.79 15.88 5.82
CA ARG A 222 -19.40 16.86 4.92
C ARG A 222 -20.11 16.09 3.81
N ASN A 223 -21.44 16.10 3.84
CA ASN A 223 -22.29 15.53 2.80
C ASN A 223 -23.12 16.65 2.18
N THR A 224 -22.98 16.87 0.88
CA THR A 224 -23.68 17.95 0.17
C THR A 224 -25.20 17.86 0.20
N ALA A 225 -25.77 16.68 0.43
CA ALA A 225 -27.21 16.54 0.64
C ALA A 225 -27.70 17.38 1.85
N ALA A 226 -26.82 17.61 2.84
CA ALA A 226 -27.08 18.43 4.03
C ALA A 226 -26.49 19.86 3.94
N GLY A 227 -25.96 20.26 2.77
CA GLY A 227 -25.28 21.54 2.56
C GLY A 227 -23.75 21.45 2.58
N THR A 228 -23.07 22.60 2.46
CA THR A 228 -21.59 22.68 2.43
C THR A 228 -20.94 22.75 3.82
N ALA A 229 -21.72 22.57 4.88
CA ALA A 229 -21.24 22.70 6.26
C ALA A 229 -20.72 21.35 6.79
N TRP A 230 -19.65 21.41 7.58
CA TRP A 230 -19.20 20.26 8.37
C TRP A 230 -20.20 19.95 9.48
N THR A 231 -20.70 18.72 9.51
CA THR A 231 -21.65 18.25 10.53
C THR A 231 -20.93 17.27 11.45
N ALA A 232 -21.03 17.49 12.76
CA ALA A 232 -20.49 16.54 13.74
C ALA A 232 -21.24 15.21 13.65
N THR A 233 -20.52 14.13 13.37
CA THR A 233 -21.08 12.77 13.29
C THR A 233 -20.77 11.97 14.54
N MET A 234 -19.63 12.22 15.18
CA MET A 234 -19.24 11.61 16.44
C MET A 234 -18.53 12.67 17.30
N PRO A 235 -19.26 13.37 18.18
CA PRO A 235 -18.65 14.32 19.10
C PRO A 235 -17.88 13.61 20.22
N ASP A 236 -16.78 14.22 20.65
CA ASP A 236 -16.04 13.86 21.87
C ASP A 236 -15.58 12.40 21.95
N ILE A 237 -15.17 11.81 20.83
CA ILE A 237 -14.58 10.48 20.77
C ILE A 237 -13.30 10.47 21.62
N ASP A 238 -13.24 9.58 22.59
CA ASP A 238 -12.05 9.31 23.38
C ASP A 238 -11.07 8.43 22.58
N LEU A 239 -9.93 9.01 22.24
CA LEU A 239 -8.85 8.43 21.46
C LEU A 239 -7.62 8.19 22.36
N ASP A 240 -7.85 7.58 23.52
CA ASP A 240 -6.77 7.01 24.32
C ASP A 240 -5.93 6.05 23.45
N PRO A 241 -4.69 6.43 23.08
CA PRO A 241 -3.83 5.64 22.22
C PRO A 241 -3.40 4.37 22.95
N ASP A 242 -3.08 3.30 22.21
CA ASP A 242 -2.48 2.13 22.85
C ASP A 242 -1.14 2.49 23.52
N GLU A 243 -0.89 2.00 24.74
CA GLU A 243 0.31 2.35 25.53
C GLU A 243 1.62 1.97 24.82
N THR A 244 1.61 0.94 23.97
CA THR A 244 2.82 0.39 23.37
C THR A 244 3.20 1.06 22.06
N THR A 245 2.23 1.27 21.18
CA THR A 245 2.46 1.82 19.83
C THR A 245 2.19 3.31 19.76
N ARG A 246 1.35 3.81 20.65
CA ARG A 246 0.74 5.15 20.61
C ARG A 246 -0.03 5.43 19.32
N LEU A 247 -0.46 4.35 18.67
CA LEU A 247 -1.21 4.38 17.44
C LEU A 247 -2.66 4.01 17.73
N ARG A 248 -3.60 4.75 17.15
CA ARG A 248 -5.01 4.38 17.22
C ARG A 248 -5.74 4.66 15.91
N TRP A 249 -6.47 3.65 15.45
CA TRP A 249 -7.41 3.78 14.35
C TRP A 249 -8.76 4.29 14.85
N VAL A 250 -9.29 5.27 14.13
CA VAL A 250 -10.68 5.70 14.26
C VAL A 250 -11.44 5.22 13.03
N ASP A 251 -12.26 4.20 13.22
CA ASP A 251 -13.16 3.71 12.20
C ASP A 251 -14.48 4.47 12.26
N HIS A 252 -14.87 5.03 11.13
CA HIS A 252 -16.15 5.70 10.98
C HIS A 252 -16.83 5.33 9.69
N VAL A 253 -18.05 4.81 9.81
CA VAL A 253 -18.91 4.51 8.66
C VAL A 253 -19.87 5.67 8.45
N ILE A 254 -19.87 6.21 7.23
CA ILE A 254 -20.75 7.28 6.79
C ILE A 254 -21.72 6.71 5.78
N PRO A 255 -23.03 6.95 5.93
CA PRO A 255 -23.99 6.61 4.89
C PRO A 255 -23.64 7.27 3.56
N GLY A 256 -23.78 6.52 2.46
CA GLY A 256 -23.68 7.09 1.12
C GLY A 256 -24.79 8.09 0.84
N SER A 257 -24.66 8.85 -0.25
CA SER A 257 -25.68 9.79 -0.70
C SER A 257 -25.69 9.92 -2.21
N THR A 258 -26.88 9.78 -2.79
CA THR A 258 -27.16 10.08 -4.20
C THR A 258 -27.62 11.52 -4.42
N GLU A 259 -27.97 12.23 -3.34
CA GLU A 259 -28.39 13.64 -3.37
C GLU A 259 -27.19 14.61 -3.31
N GLY A 260 -27.34 15.78 -3.92
CA GLY A 260 -26.32 16.83 -3.96
C GLY A 260 -25.15 16.53 -4.90
N GLU A 261 -23.95 16.96 -4.51
CA GLU A 261 -22.71 16.62 -5.19
C GLU A 261 -22.12 15.28 -4.71
N GLY A 262 -22.60 14.67 -3.63
CA GLY A 262 -22.07 13.46 -2.98
C GLY A 262 -21.36 13.73 -1.63
N HIS A 263 -20.65 12.72 -1.12
CA HIS A 263 -19.82 12.83 0.09
C HIS A 263 -18.53 13.62 -0.20
N GLN A 264 -18.28 14.69 0.56
CA GLN A 264 -17.15 15.60 0.37
C GLN A 264 -15.98 15.34 1.32
N GLY A 265 -16.11 14.37 2.23
CA GLY A 265 -15.01 13.92 3.08
C GLY A 265 -15.36 13.92 4.56
N SER A 266 -14.39 13.44 5.32
CA SER A 266 -14.47 13.27 6.78
C SER A 266 -13.29 13.97 7.41
N GLY A 267 -13.49 14.54 8.59
CA GLY A 267 -12.45 15.30 9.25
C GLY A 267 -12.48 15.15 10.75
N LEU A 268 -11.30 15.12 11.35
CA LEU A 268 -11.13 15.00 12.79
C LEU A 268 -10.81 16.37 13.38
N PHE A 269 -11.63 16.82 14.33
CA PHE A 269 -11.55 18.15 14.92
C PHE A 269 -11.33 18.02 16.43
N LEU A 270 -10.45 18.83 17.02
CA LEU A 270 -10.29 18.82 18.47
C LEU A 270 -11.59 19.28 19.16
N SER A 271 -12.04 18.51 20.14
CA SER A 271 -13.10 18.90 21.06
C SER A 271 -12.50 19.61 22.27
N GLY A 272 -12.64 20.93 22.36
CA GLY A 272 -12.23 21.70 23.55
C GLY A 272 -11.29 22.87 23.26
N PRO A 273 -10.49 23.34 24.26
CA PRO A 273 -9.57 24.45 24.06
C PRO A 273 -8.50 24.14 22.98
N PRO A 274 -7.69 25.10 22.53
CA PRO A 274 -6.51 24.82 21.69
C PRO A 274 -5.53 23.87 22.39
N LEU A 275 -4.70 23.10 21.66
CA LEU A 275 -3.60 22.30 22.24
C LEU A 275 -2.72 23.16 23.17
N ARG A 276 -2.04 22.55 24.13
CA ARG A 276 -1.12 23.27 25.04
C ARG A 276 0.29 23.32 24.46
N SER A 277 1.08 24.28 24.95
CA SER A 277 2.49 24.38 24.57
C SER A 277 3.22 23.05 24.86
N GLY A 278 3.88 22.46 23.85
CA GLY A 278 4.61 21.19 23.94
C GLY A 278 3.78 19.93 23.67
N GLU A 279 2.46 20.01 23.51
CA GLU A 279 1.65 18.85 23.08
C GLU A 279 1.93 18.56 21.61
N ARG A 280 2.22 17.30 21.27
CA ARG A 280 2.46 16.83 19.91
C ARG A 280 1.41 15.81 19.48
N LEU A 281 0.89 16.01 18.29
CA LEU A 281 -0.04 15.10 17.66
C LEU A 281 0.35 14.90 16.19
N GLY A 282 0.55 13.65 15.80
CA GLY A 282 0.67 13.20 14.42
C GLY A 282 -0.65 12.63 13.92
N MET A 283 -1.02 12.93 12.68
CA MET A 283 -1.98 12.09 11.96
C MET A 283 -1.26 11.48 10.75
N ALA A 284 -1.25 10.15 10.72
CA ALA A 284 -0.35 9.42 9.85
C ALA A 284 -0.99 9.16 8.47
N GLY A 285 -2.31 8.94 8.42
CA GLY A 285 -3.01 8.70 7.16
C GLY A 285 -4.53 8.66 7.32
N VAL A 286 -5.22 8.68 6.18
CA VAL A 286 -6.67 8.38 6.09
C VAL A 286 -6.86 7.29 5.08
N VAL A 287 -7.64 6.27 5.43
CA VAL A 287 -8.07 5.24 4.50
C VAL A 287 -9.54 5.42 4.22
N ILE A 288 -9.92 5.51 2.95
CA ILE A 288 -11.32 5.59 2.56
C ILE A 288 -11.67 4.32 1.81
N THR A 289 -12.63 3.56 2.34
CA THR A 289 -13.15 2.32 1.76
C THR A 289 -14.61 2.49 1.39
N ASP A 290 -14.98 2.17 0.17
CA ASP A 290 -16.37 1.98 -0.23
C ASP A 290 -16.88 0.62 0.31
N LEU A 291 -17.85 0.65 1.22
CA LEU A 291 -18.44 -0.56 1.79
C LEU A 291 -19.65 -1.05 0.98
N GLY A 292 -20.16 -0.25 0.04
CA GLY A 292 -21.36 -0.59 -0.72
C GLY A 292 -21.16 -1.72 -1.72
N THR A 293 -19.92 -2.15 -1.95
CA THR A 293 -19.56 -2.87 -3.16
C THR A 293 -19.08 -4.28 -2.89
N GLY A 294 -18.68 -4.62 -1.66
CA GLY A 294 -18.10 -5.93 -1.29
C GLY A 294 -16.76 -6.24 -1.97
N ILE A 295 -16.55 -5.74 -3.19
CA ILE A 295 -15.42 -5.93 -4.09
C ILE A 295 -14.96 -4.58 -4.66
N GLY A 296 -13.69 -4.52 -5.05
CA GLY A 296 -13.01 -3.46 -5.77
C GLY A 296 -11.54 -3.37 -5.33
N LEU A 297 -10.71 -2.76 -6.19
CA LEU A 297 -9.28 -2.58 -5.94
C LEU A 297 -9.06 -1.54 -4.84
N GLY A 298 -8.31 -1.94 -3.82
CA GLY A 298 -7.68 -1.06 -2.85
C GLY A 298 -6.24 -0.74 -3.24
N LEU A 299 -5.79 0.49 -3.02
CA LEU A 299 -4.39 0.87 -3.20
C LEU A 299 -3.88 1.69 -2.03
N SER A 300 -2.76 1.26 -1.47
CA SER A 300 -1.99 1.95 -0.43
C SER A 300 -0.50 1.92 -0.76
N TYR A 301 0.29 2.73 -0.07
CA TYR A 301 1.72 2.85 -0.28
C TYR A 301 2.48 2.83 1.04
N VAL A 302 3.65 2.18 1.06
CA VAL A 302 4.61 2.15 2.14
C VAL A 302 5.99 2.43 1.57
N GLY A 303 6.58 3.55 1.96
CA GLY A 303 7.94 3.92 1.57
C GLY A 303 8.20 5.41 1.70
N GLU A 304 9.39 5.85 1.27
CA GLU A 304 9.73 7.27 1.24
C GLU A 304 10.84 7.55 0.23
N GLY A 305 11.04 8.83 -0.06
CA GLY A 305 12.14 9.25 -0.89
C GLY A 305 13.50 9.03 -0.23
N GLY A 306 14.38 8.32 -0.94
CA GLY A 306 15.72 7.92 -0.49
C GLY A 306 15.77 6.54 0.17
N TRP A 307 14.62 5.91 0.42
CA TRP A 307 14.57 4.56 0.98
C TRP A 307 15.10 3.53 -0.02
N ARG A 308 15.64 2.47 0.54
CA ARG A 308 16.25 1.32 -0.12
C ARG A 308 15.63 0.03 0.39
N THR A 309 15.98 -1.10 -0.21
CA THR A 309 15.49 -2.42 0.17
C THR A 309 15.69 -2.72 1.66
N GLU A 310 16.84 -2.37 2.24
CA GLU A 310 17.18 -2.57 3.65
C GLU A 310 16.20 -1.88 4.61
N ASN A 311 15.63 -0.74 4.21
CA ASN A 311 14.71 0.04 5.03
C ASN A 311 13.37 -0.68 5.26
N HIS A 312 13.01 -1.59 4.36
CA HIS A 312 11.82 -2.43 4.46
C HIS A 312 12.12 -3.84 4.97
N ALA A 313 13.33 -4.34 4.71
CA ALA A 313 13.77 -5.68 5.13
C ALA A 313 13.85 -5.83 6.66
N HIS A 314 14.13 -4.73 7.37
CA HIS A 314 14.39 -4.75 8.80
C HIS A 314 13.42 -3.88 9.62
N PRO A 315 13.04 -4.33 10.83
CA PRO A 315 12.21 -3.53 11.73
C PRO A 315 12.99 -2.35 12.30
N PHE A 316 12.28 -1.27 12.60
CA PHE A 316 12.85 -0.07 13.22
C PHE A 316 13.74 -0.40 14.43
N GLY A 317 14.92 0.23 14.49
CA GLY A 317 15.94 -0.02 15.52
C GLY A 317 16.95 -1.11 15.19
N ALA A 318 16.77 -1.89 14.12
CA ALA A 318 17.78 -2.80 13.63
C ALA A 318 19.07 -2.06 13.20
N VAL A 319 20.22 -2.66 13.47
CA VAL A 319 21.55 -2.07 13.21
C VAL A 319 21.89 -2.04 11.72
N GLU A 320 21.20 -2.88 10.94
CA GLU A 320 21.32 -3.00 9.50
C GLU A 320 20.65 -1.84 8.73
N ILE A 321 19.79 -1.06 9.39
CA ILE A 321 19.04 0.02 8.72
C ILE A 321 19.99 1.16 8.33
N PRO A 322 20.14 1.47 7.03
CA PRO A 322 20.99 2.56 6.60
C PRO A 322 20.45 3.90 7.08
N GLN A 323 21.36 4.80 7.45
CA GLN A 323 21.01 6.20 7.67
C GLN A 323 20.73 6.88 6.34
N ILE A 324 19.57 7.51 6.24
CA ILE A 324 19.20 8.32 5.09
C ILE A 324 19.56 9.77 5.39
N ASN A 325 20.43 10.33 4.56
CA ASN A 325 20.75 11.75 4.62
C ASN A 325 19.65 12.55 3.92
N SER A 326 18.85 13.28 4.69
CA SER A 326 17.93 14.29 4.16
C SER A 326 18.47 15.70 4.33
N GLY A 327 17.84 16.66 3.67
CA GLY A 327 18.12 18.10 3.88
C GLY A 327 17.91 18.57 5.33
N ALA A 328 17.29 17.77 6.20
CA ALA A 328 17.11 18.06 7.62
C ALA A 328 17.99 17.21 8.56
N GLY A 329 18.88 16.39 7.99
CA GLY A 329 19.79 15.54 8.74
C GLY A 329 19.65 14.05 8.43
N PRO A 330 20.59 13.23 8.93
CA PRO A 330 20.51 11.78 8.86
C PRO A 330 19.40 11.25 9.76
N TYR A 331 18.65 10.25 9.29
CA TYR A 331 17.70 9.50 10.11
C TYR A 331 17.72 8.01 9.76
N HIS A 332 17.34 7.16 10.71
CA HIS A 332 17.16 5.73 10.46
C HIS A 332 15.75 5.48 9.93
N ALA A 333 15.67 5.12 8.65
CA ALA A 333 14.44 4.96 7.93
C ALA A 333 13.94 3.52 8.04
N ALA A 334 12.96 3.27 8.89
CA ALA A 334 12.27 1.99 9.00
C ALA A 334 10.99 2.18 9.82
N TYR A 335 10.22 1.10 9.94
CA TYR A 335 9.01 0.99 10.75
C TYR A 335 9.06 -0.35 11.50
N SER A 336 8.42 -0.49 12.67
CA SER A 336 8.36 -1.79 13.36
C SER A 336 7.38 -2.74 12.67
N ASP A 337 7.38 -3.99 13.14
CA ASP A 337 6.42 -4.99 12.70
C ASP A 337 4.99 -4.69 13.17
N GLU A 338 4.82 -4.03 14.33
CA GLU A 338 3.50 -3.62 14.81
C GLU A 338 2.94 -2.47 13.98
N ALA A 339 3.77 -1.49 13.61
CA ALA A 339 3.39 -0.46 12.66
C ALA A 339 2.99 -1.04 11.28
N LEU A 340 3.72 -2.05 10.80
CA LEU A 340 3.38 -2.75 9.56
C LEU A 340 2.05 -3.54 9.70
N LEU A 341 1.84 -4.20 10.84
CA LEU A 341 0.62 -4.94 11.14
C LEU A 341 -0.60 -4.02 11.09
N LEU A 342 -0.54 -2.91 11.82
CA LEU A 342 -1.58 -1.89 11.85
C LEU A 342 -1.82 -1.27 10.47
N HIS A 343 -0.80 -1.15 9.61
CA HIS A 343 -0.97 -0.76 8.19
C HIS A 343 -1.76 -1.81 7.41
N MET A 344 -1.40 -3.08 7.53
CA MET A 344 -2.09 -4.17 6.85
C MET A 344 -3.56 -4.29 7.27
N GLU A 345 -3.83 -4.20 8.57
CA GLU A 345 -5.20 -4.19 9.12
C GLU A 345 -6.00 -3.01 8.54
N ALA A 346 -5.40 -1.81 8.55
CA ALA A 346 -6.04 -0.59 8.10
C ALA A 346 -6.18 -0.41 6.59
N HIS A 347 -5.47 -1.20 5.81
CA HIS A 347 -5.65 -1.27 4.37
C HIS A 347 -6.35 -2.55 3.93
N GLU A 348 -6.72 -3.42 4.87
CA GLU A 348 -7.21 -4.77 4.57
C GLU A 348 -6.30 -5.46 3.54
N THR A 349 -4.97 -5.29 3.68
CA THR A 349 -4.00 -5.70 2.67
C THR A 349 -4.16 -7.19 2.36
N THR A 350 -4.33 -7.50 1.08
CA THR A 350 -4.34 -8.87 0.57
C THR A 350 -3.19 -9.13 -0.39
N HIS A 351 -2.65 -8.05 -0.97
CA HIS A 351 -1.62 -8.08 -2.00
C HIS A 351 -0.51 -7.10 -1.66
N VAL A 352 0.73 -7.47 -1.97
CA VAL A 352 1.91 -6.61 -1.78
C VAL A 352 2.65 -6.50 -3.10
N MET A 353 2.78 -5.28 -3.61
CA MET A 353 3.60 -5.00 -4.79
C MET A 353 4.92 -4.38 -4.34
N ILE A 354 6.01 -5.11 -4.48
CA ILE A 354 7.37 -4.66 -4.14
C ILE A 354 8.00 -4.06 -5.40
N TRP A 355 8.06 -2.73 -5.45
CA TRP A 355 8.76 -1.98 -6.47
C TRP A 355 9.76 -1.03 -5.80
N ILE A 356 10.97 -1.56 -5.59
CA ILE A 356 12.06 -0.88 -4.90
C ILE A 356 13.42 -1.28 -5.49
N GLY A 357 14.41 -0.42 -5.30
CA GLY A 357 15.81 -0.69 -5.71
C GLY A 357 16.42 0.46 -6.51
N THR A 358 15.64 1.48 -6.89
CA THR A 358 16.15 2.62 -7.64
C THR A 358 17.24 3.36 -6.87
N ASN A 359 17.04 3.56 -5.56
CA ASN A 359 18.05 4.15 -4.69
C ASN A 359 19.23 3.21 -4.37
N ASN A 360 19.04 1.89 -4.44
CA ASN A 360 20.13 0.93 -4.33
C ASN A 360 21.06 1.01 -5.55
N GLY A 361 20.54 1.31 -6.75
CA GLY A 361 21.36 1.52 -7.94
C GLY A 361 22.42 2.63 -7.82
N GLY A 362 22.26 3.57 -6.88
CA GLY A 362 23.29 4.56 -6.55
C GLY A 362 24.30 4.12 -5.51
N ALA A 363 23.92 3.25 -4.57
CA ALA A 363 24.74 2.90 -3.40
C ALA A 363 25.34 1.49 -3.45
N ASP A 364 24.57 0.55 -3.98
CA ASP A 364 24.89 -0.86 -4.15
C ASP A 364 25.06 -1.20 -5.63
N PHE A 365 25.46 -0.21 -6.45
CA PHE A 365 25.63 -0.35 -7.90
C PHE A 365 26.44 -1.60 -8.31
N ASN A 366 27.47 -1.96 -7.53
CA ASN A 366 28.31 -3.12 -7.81
C ASN A 366 27.76 -4.44 -7.25
N HIS A 367 26.73 -4.37 -6.40
CA HIS A 367 26.19 -5.46 -5.59
C HIS A 367 24.65 -5.60 -5.70
N PRO A 368 24.08 -5.72 -6.93
CA PRO A 368 22.64 -5.91 -7.11
C PRO A 368 22.09 -7.14 -6.37
N GLU A 369 22.92 -8.17 -6.14
CA GLU A 369 22.54 -9.36 -5.39
C GLU A 369 22.09 -9.05 -3.95
N ARG A 370 22.64 -8.00 -3.32
CA ARG A 370 22.27 -7.61 -1.95
C ARG A 370 20.86 -7.04 -1.91
N ALA A 371 20.51 -6.20 -2.88
CA ALA A 371 19.17 -5.65 -2.99
C ALA A 371 18.14 -6.77 -3.24
N ALA A 372 18.50 -7.79 -4.04
CA ALA A 372 17.63 -8.94 -4.27
C ALA A 372 17.47 -9.80 -3.00
N GLU A 373 18.55 -10.04 -2.24
CA GLU A 373 18.50 -10.71 -0.93
C GLU A 373 17.59 -9.96 0.06
N ASP A 374 17.64 -8.63 0.08
CA ASP A 374 16.77 -7.81 0.90
C ASP A 374 15.30 -7.93 0.47
N VAL A 375 14.99 -8.02 -0.84
CA VAL A 375 13.62 -8.26 -1.31
C VAL A 375 13.08 -9.59 -0.77
N VAL A 376 13.88 -10.65 -0.72
CA VAL A 376 13.50 -11.91 -0.07
C VAL A 376 13.22 -11.69 1.43
N ALA A 377 14.04 -10.90 2.11
CA ALA A 377 13.83 -10.55 3.51
C ALA A 377 12.53 -9.74 3.72
N ILE A 378 12.20 -8.80 2.81
CA ILE A 378 10.93 -8.06 2.81
C ILE A 378 9.75 -9.03 2.70
N ILE A 379 9.75 -9.94 1.72
CA ILE A 379 8.67 -10.93 1.53
C ILE A 379 8.48 -11.76 2.81
N LYS A 380 9.56 -12.29 3.37
CA LYS A 380 9.52 -13.08 4.60
C LYS A 380 8.98 -12.29 5.80
N ARG A 381 9.39 -11.03 5.94
CA ARG A 381 8.91 -10.14 7.01
C ARG A 381 7.42 -9.88 6.86
N TYR A 382 6.95 -9.53 5.66
CA TYR A 382 5.55 -9.25 5.39
C TYR A 382 4.66 -10.49 5.61
N ARG A 383 5.11 -11.69 5.20
CA ARG A 383 4.43 -12.95 5.53
C ARG A 383 4.32 -13.15 7.04
N THR A 384 5.43 -12.96 7.77
CA THR A 384 5.44 -13.10 9.25
C THR A 384 4.43 -12.17 9.90
N VAL A 385 4.43 -10.90 9.52
CA VAL A 385 3.51 -9.90 10.08
C VAL A 385 2.05 -10.20 9.69
N HIS A 386 1.80 -10.67 8.47
CA HIS A 386 0.46 -11.07 8.05
C HIS A 386 -0.05 -12.31 8.79
N GLU A 387 0.80 -13.26 9.14
CA GLU A 387 0.38 -14.39 10.00
C GLU A 387 -0.09 -13.91 11.38
N LEU A 388 0.56 -12.91 11.97
CA LEU A 388 0.06 -12.28 13.21
C LEU A 388 -1.34 -11.67 13.00
N ARG A 389 -1.57 -11.05 11.85
CA ARG A 389 -2.91 -10.55 11.48
C ARG A 389 -3.92 -11.68 11.34
N ARG A 390 -3.57 -12.79 10.70
CA ARG A 390 -4.42 -13.99 10.57
C ARG A 390 -4.79 -14.56 11.94
N GLU A 391 -3.88 -14.55 12.89
CA GLU A 391 -4.17 -14.96 14.27
C GLU A 391 -5.19 -14.03 14.94
N ARG A 392 -5.13 -12.71 14.68
CA ARG A 392 -6.05 -11.70 15.25
C ARG A 392 -7.43 -11.70 14.60
N GLU A 393 -7.49 -11.70 13.27
CA GLU A 393 -8.72 -11.52 12.48
C GLU A 393 -9.40 -12.85 12.09
N GLY A 394 -8.71 -13.98 12.29
CA GLY A 394 -9.16 -15.30 11.85
C GLY A 394 -8.68 -15.65 10.45
N MET A 395 -9.41 -16.53 9.75
CA MET A 395 -8.96 -17.10 8.48
C MET A 395 -9.07 -16.13 7.30
N ILE A 396 -8.23 -15.09 7.27
CA ILE A 396 -7.95 -14.33 6.05
C ILE A 396 -6.95 -15.12 5.16
N PRO A 397 -7.02 -14.99 3.83
CA PRO A 397 -6.09 -15.69 2.92
C PRO A 397 -4.62 -15.25 3.11
N PRO A 398 -3.64 -16.07 2.70
CA PRO A 398 -2.24 -15.65 2.61
C PRO A 398 -2.04 -14.44 1.69
N LEU A 399 -0.97 -13.67 1.92
CA LEU A 399 -0.59 -12.58 1.02
C LEU A 399 -0.14 -13.11 -0.33
N LYS A 400 -0.51 -12.39 -1.39
CA LYS A 400 0.06 -12.53 -2.73
C LYS A 400 1.06 -11.42 -3.00
N PHE A 401 2.17 -11.75 -3.66
CA PHE A 401 3.25 -10.81 -3.90
C PHE A 401 3.46 -10.60 -5.40
N LEU A 402 3.77 -9.36 -5.77
CA LEU A 402 4.33 -8.99 -7.06
C LEU A 402 5.65 -8.25 -6.84
N VAL A 403 6.74 -8.75 -7.41
CA VAL A 403 8.03 -8.06 -7.45
C VAL A 403 8.20 -7.40 -8.81
N VAL A 404 8.48 -6.11 -8.82
CA VAL A 404 8.68 -5.33 -10.05
C VAL A 404 10.14 -4.93 -10.15
N ALA A 405 10.85 -5.40 -11.18
CA ALA A 405 12.20 -4.92 -11.46
C ALA A 405 12.14 -3.46 -11.94
N PRO A 406 12.79 -2.50 -11.24
CA PRO A 406 12.69 -1.08 -11.58
C PRO A 406 13.36 -0.80 -12.92
N TYR A 407 12.81 0.16 -13.68
CA TYR A 407 13.41 0.63 -14.92
C TYR A 407 14.77 1.31 -14.68
N THR A 408 15.58 1.38 -15.75
CA THR A 408 16.91 1.97 -15.73
C THR A 408 16.88 3.48 -15.43
N ALA A 409 17.31 3.90 -14.23
CA ALA A 409 17.35 5.32 -13.85
C ALA A 409 18.70 6.01 -14.12
N ALA A 410 19.68 5.29 -14.67
CA ALA A 410 20.99 5.80 -15.03
C ALA A 410 21.64 4.88 -16.09
N PRO A 411 22.53 5.38 -16.97
CA PRO A 411 23.15 4.59 -18.03
C PRO A 411 24.21 3.62 -17.46
N ASN A 412 23.74 2.56 -16.80
CA ASN A 412 24.56 1.56 -16.14
C ASN A 412 23.84 0.19 -16.15
N ASP A 413 24.58 -0.89 -15.90
CA ASP A 413 24.08 -2.27 -16.01
C ASP A 413 23.44 -2.80 -14.70
N TYR A 414 23.28 -1.95 -13.68
CA TYR A 414 22.77 -2.38 -12.38
C TYR A 414 21.33 -2.89 -12.50
N PHE A 415 20.48 -2.17 -13.23
CA PHE A 415 19.06 -2.51 -13.33
C PHE A 415 18.82 -3.81 -14.08
N ASP A 416 19.59 -4.07 -15.15
CA ASP A 416 19.57 -5.35 -15.87
C ASP A 416 20.00 -6.49 -14.94
N ARG A 417 21.14 -6.33 -14.26
CA ARG A 417 21.65 -7.36 -13.33
C ARG A 417 20.71 -7.57 -12.14
N TYR A 418 20.14 -6.50 -11.59
CA TYR A 418 19.20 -6.58 -10.48
C TYR A 418 17.91 -7.29 -10.89
N GLY A 419 17.38 -7.03 -12.08
CA GLY A 419 16.24 -7.79 -12.64
C GLY A 419 16.53 -9.29 -12.73
N GLU A 420 17.72 -9.67 -13.21
CA GLU A 420 18.15 -11.08 -13.28
C GLU A 420 18.35 -11.73 -11.90
N GLU A 421 18.91 -11.01 -10.93
CA GLU A 421 19.01 -11.51 -9.55
C GLU A 421 17.62 -11.67 -8.90
N LEU A 422 16.69 -10.72 -9.16
CA LEU A 422 15.31 -10.85 -8.69
C LEU A 422 14.66 -12.11 -9.26
N LYS A 423 14.73 -12.35 -10.58
CA LYS A 423 14.17 -13.55 -11.24
C LYS A 423 14.62 -14.87 -10.59
N GLN A 424 15.87 -14.92 -10.13
CA GLN A 424 16.47 -16.10 -9.49
C GLN A 424 15.95 -16.37 -8.07
N VAL A 425 15.47 -15.34 -7.37
CA VAL A 425 14.99 -15.46 -5.98
C VAL A 425 13.47 -15.52 -5.86
N ILE A 426 12.75 -15.45 -6.97
CA ILE A 426 11.28 -15.60 -7.01
C ILE A 426 10.88 -17.05 -6.71
N GLU A 427 10.06 -17.22 -5.67
CA GLU A 427 9.40 -18.48 -5.31
C GLU A 427 8.13 -18.70 -6.15
N ASP A 428 7.61 -19.93 -6.18
CA ASP A 428 6.46 -20.31 -7.02
C ASP A 428 5.16 -19.52 -6.71
N ASP A 429 5.04 -18.96 -5.50
CA ASP A 429 3.87 -18.18 -5.06
C ASP A 429 4.10 -16.65 -5.13
N VAL A 430 5.19 -16.21 -5.74
CA VAL A 430 5.53 -14.80 -5.95
C VAL A 430 5.47 -14.49 -7.45
N ALA A 431 4.68 -13.48 -7.82
CA ALA A 431 4.66 -12.96 -9.17
C ALA A 431 5.86 -12.03 -9.39
N PHE A 432 6.34 -11.96 -10.64
CA PHE A 432 7.40 -11.04 -11.03
C PHE A 432 7.11 -10.38 -12.37
N LEU A 433 7.52 -9.11 -12.48
CA LEU A 433 7.40 -8.30 -13.68
C LEU A 433 8.70 -7.51 -13.92
N ASP A 434 9.30 -7.72 -15.08
CA ASP A 434 10.53 -7.05 -15.51
C ASP A 434 10.24 -5.75 -16.27
N LEU A 435 9.83 -4.71 -15.53
CA LEU A 435 9.51 -3.43 -16.16
C LEU A 435 10.73 -2.81 -16.87
N ASN A 436 11.94 -3.07 -16.40
CA ASN A 436 13.16 -2.61 -17.05
C ASN A 436 13.30 -3.15 -18.48
N THR A 437 13.23 -4.48 -18.64
CA THR A 437 13.30 -5.12 -19.95
C THR A 437 12.15 -4.63 -20.85
N MET A 438 10.94 -4.54 -20.31
CA MET A 438 9.78 -4.03 -21.07
C MET A 438 9.99 -2.60 -21.62
N VAL A 439 10.56 -1.70 -20.80
CA VAL A 439 10.83 -0.31 -21.21
C VAL A 439 11.93 -0.27 -22.28
N ASN A 440 13.02 -1.00 -22.07
CA ASN A 440 14.15 -1.03 -22.99
C ASN A 440 13.77 -1.65 -24.35
N GLU A 441 12.97 -2.72 -24.37
CA GLU A 441 12.49 -3.30 -25.64
C GLU A 441 11.53 -2.36 -26.37
N ARG A 442 10.65 -1.67 -25.64
CA ARG A 442 9.65 -0.79 -26.25
C ARG A 442 10.26 0.48 -26.82
N PHE A 443 11.20 1.09 -26.10
CA PHE A 443 11.69 2.42 -26.42
C PHE A 443 13.15 2.46 -26.90
N GLY A 444 13.90 1.38 -26.74
CA GLY A 444 15.31 1.35 -27.11
C GLY A 444 16.21 1.85 -25.98
N ALA A 445 17.18 2.71 -26.33
CA ALA A 445 18.19 3.16 -25.39
C ALA A 445 17.62 4.16 -24.37
N TYR A 446 18.29 4.33 -23.23
CA TYR A 446 17.88 5.28 -22.18
C TYR A 446 17.64 6.69 -22.72
N GLU A 447 18.45 7.15 -23.67
CA GLU A 447 18.32 8.47 -24.28
C GLU A 447 16.96 8.67 -24.97
N ASP A 448 16.41 7.62 -25.58
CA ASP A 448 15.17 7.67 -26.36
C ASP A 448 13.92 7.87 -25.48
N TRP A 449 13.95 7.38 -24.24
CA TRP A 449 12.82 7.47 -23.31
C TRP A 449 13.09 8.33 -22.07
N SER A 450 14.31 8.79 -21.84
CA SER A 450 14.64 9.79 -20.81
C SER A 450 13.73 11.05 -20.80
N PRO A 451 13.12 11.50 -21.92
CA PRO A 451 12.11 12.57 -21.87
C PRO A 451 10.84 12.24 -21.07
N LEU A 452 10.59 10.96 -20.76
CA LEU A 452 9.52 10.51 -19.86
C LEU A 452 9.87 10.69 -18.37
N LEU A 453 11.10 11.11 -18.07
CA LEU A 453 11.57 11.38 -16.73
C LEU A 453 11.54 12.89 -16.42
N LEU A 454 11.65 13.23 -15.14
CA LEU A 454 11.95 14.57 -14.68
C LEU A 454 13.41 14.92 -15.02
N ALA A 455 13.77 16.19 -14.84
CA ALA A 455 15.12 16.68 -15.10
C ALA A 455 16.21 16.00 -14.24
N ASP A 456 15.84 15.24 -13.21
CA ASP A 456 16.78 14.44 -12.41
C ASP A 456 17.14 13.10 -13.05
N GLY A 457 16.47 12.70 -14.13
CA GLY A 457 16.73 11.46 -14.86
C GLY A 457 16.35 10.18 -14.11
N VAL A 458 15.63 10.30 -12.98
CA VAL A 458 15.27 9.18 -12.10
C VAL A 458 13.76 9.05 -11.98
N HIS A 459 13.09 10.14 -11.61
CA HIS A 459 11.66 10.12 -11.37
C HIS A 459 10.89 10.26 -12.69
N PRO A 460 9.77 9.54 -12.88
CA PRO A 460 8.96 9.76 -14.05
C PRO A 460 8.29 11.13 -13.97
N ASN A 461 8.09 11.77 -15.11
CA ASN A 461 7.10 12.83 -15.21
C ASN A 461 5.69 12.21 -15.36
N LEU A 462 4.64 13.02 -15.43
CA LEU A 462 3.26 12.50 -15.50
C LEU A 462 3.05 11.58 -16.72
N GLU A 463 3.65 11.89 -17.87
CA GLU A 463 3.54 11.07 -19.07
C GLU A 463 4.30 9.74 -18.90
N GLY A 464 5.50 9.78 -18.32
CA GLY A 464 6.26 8.56 -17.98
C GLY A 464 5.53 7.66 -17.00
N ALA A 465 4.96 8.22 -15.93
CA ALA A 465 4.23 7.46 -14.93
C ALA A 465 3.00 6.77 -15.53
N ARG A 466 2.24 7.47 -16.39
CA ARG A 466 1.14 6.87 -17.15
C ARG A 466 1.65 5.76 -18.07
N THR A 467 2.71 6.03 -18.82
CA THR A 467 3.28 5.06 -19.76
C THR A 467 3.69 3.76 -19.05
N PHE A 468 4.47 3.85 -17.98
CA PHE A 468 4.93 2.69 -17.23
C PHE A 468 3.78 1.96 -16.53
N ALA A 469 2.84 2.68 -15.90
CA ALA A 469 1.68 2.07 -15.27
C ALA A 469 0.77 1.35 -16.29
N SER A 470 0.60 1.93 -17.48
CA SER A 470 -0.16 1.32 -18.58
C SER A 470 0.52 0.05 -19.10
N MET A 471 1.85 0.03 -19.20
CA MET A 471 2.61 -1.17 -19.56
C MET A 471 2.42 -2.29 -18.54
N MET A 472 2.56 -2.00 -17.24
CA MET A 472 2.32 -2.98 -16.18
C MET A 472 0.88 -3.49 -16.20
N TRP A 473 -0.10 -2.58 -16.35
CA TRP A 473 -1.50 -2.95 -16.41
C TRP A 473 -1.79 -3.88 -17.58
N LYS A 474 -1.25 -3.53 -18.76
CA LYS A 474 -1.40 -4.34 -19.97
C LYS A 474 -0.83 -5.75 -19.75
N SER A 475 0.37 -5.88 -19.19
CA SER A 475 0.96 -7.19 -18.90
C SER A 475 0.15 -7.99 -17.88
N MET A 476 -0.41 -7.35 -16.85
CA MET A 476 -1.31 -8.04 -15.91
C MET A 476 -2.58 -8.57 -16.63
N VAL A 477 -3.21 -7.74 -17.46
CA VAL A 477 -4.39 -8.14 -18.24
C VAL A 477 -4.06 -9.27 -19.23
N GLU A 478 -2.94 -9.18 -19.94
CA GLU A 478 -2.50 -10.24 -20.87
C GLU A 478 -2.19 -11.54 -20.13
N SER A 479 -1.59 -11.49 -18.94
CA SER A 479 -1.21 -12.69 -18.17
C SER A 479 -2.40 -13.52 -17.68
N ILE A 480 -3.59 -12.93 -17.54
CA ILE A 480 -4.78 -13.64 -17.06
C ILE A 480 -5.65 -14.14 -18.21
N GLY A 481 -5.31 -13.82 -19.46
CA GLY A 481 -6.13 -14.11 -20.63
C GLY A 481 -7.43 -13.30 -20.69
N PRO A 482 -8.34 -13.65 -21.60
CA PRO A 482 -9.66 -13.04 -21.68
C PRO A 482 -10.39 -13.12 -20.34
N THR A 483 -10.98 -12.03 -19.85
CA THR A 483 -11.68 -12.05 -18.56
C THR A 483 -12.89 -12.98 -18.56
N ALA A 484 -13.43 -13.29 -19.74
CA ALA A 484 -14.53 -14.23 -19.93
C ALA A 484 -14.10 -15.70 -20.07
N ASP A 485 -12.80 -15.99 -20.08
CA ASP A 485 -12.27 -17.36 -19.97
C ASP A 485 -12.32 -17.77 -18.49
N LEU A 486 -13.48 -18.32 -18.11
CA LEU A 486 -13.84 -18.65 -16.74
C LEU A 486 -13.21 -19.97 -16.28
N ASP A 487 -12.93 -20.90 -17.20
CA ASP A 487 -12.27 -22.16 -16.89
C ASP A 487 -10.74 -22.15 -17.09
N ARG A 488 -10.22 -21.05 -17.66
CA ARG A 488 -8.79 -20.77 -17.90
C ARG A 488 -8.15 -21.75 -18.88
N ASN A 489 -8.89 -22.18 -19.90
CA ASN A 489 -8.36 -23.04 -20.95
C ASN A 489 -7.68 -22.25 -22.09
N GLY A 490 -7.72 -20.92 -22.04
CA GLY A 490 -7.15 -20.01 -23.01
C GLY A 490 -8.11 -19.58 -24.12
N VAL A 491 -9.37 -20.02 -24.11
CA VAL A 491 -10.39 -19.74 -25.12
C VAL A 491 -11.74 -19.48 -24.47
N VAL A 492 -12.43 -18.42 -24.86
CA VAL A 492 -13.82 -18.17 -24.39
C VAL A 492 -14.83 -18.94 -25.24
N ASP A 493 -15.47 -19.96 -24.69
CA ASP A 493 -16.39 -20.82 -25.43
C ASP A 493 -17.65 -21.27 -24.66
N GLY A 494 -18.28 -22.36 -25.13
CA GLY A 494 -19.49 -22.92 -24.53
C GLY A 494 -19.31 -23.42 -23.10
N GLN A 495 -18.09 -23.78 -22.70
CA GLN A 495 -17.77 -24.19 -21.34
C GLN A 495 -17.81 -22.99 -20.39
N ASP A 496 -17.22 -21.86 -20.78
CA ASP A 496 -17.31 -20.61 -20.01
C ASP A 496 -18.74 -20.12 -19.90
N PHE A 497 -19.51 -20.20 -20.99
CA PHE A 497 -20.93 -19.88 -20.93
C PHE A 497 -21.68 -20.79 -19.97
N GLY A 498 -21.34 -22.07 -19.93
CA GLY A 498 -21.88 -23.00 -18.94
C GLY A 498 -21.57 -22.60 -17.50
N LEU A 499 -20.33 -22.15 -17.22
CA LEU A 499 -19.91 -21.65 -15.91
C LEU A 499 -20.63 -20.35 -15.55
N LEU A 500 -20.77 -19.42 -16.51
CA LEU A 500 -21.51 -18.18 -16.32
C LEU A 500 -22.98 -18.47 -15.97
N LEU A 501 -23.62 -19.38 -16.69
CA LEU A 501 -25.01 -19.79 -16.40
C LEU A 501 -25.15 -20.52 -15.05
N PHE A 502 -24.13 -21.26 -14.64
CA PHE A 502 -24.10 -21.92 -13.33
C PHE A 502 -24.08 -20.90 -12.18
N ASP A 503 -23.29 -19.83 -12.35
CA ASP A 503 -23.17 -18.74 -11.40
C ASP A 503 -24.27 -17.66 -11.57
N TRP A 504 -25.20 -17.82 -12.51
CA TRP A 504 -26.26 -16.85 -12.80
C TRP A 504 -27.14 -16.60 -11.59
N GLN A 505 -27.02 -15.41 -10.99
CA GLN A 505 -27.74 -15.06 -9.76
C GLN A 505 -28.12 -13.59 -9.76
N GLU A 506 -29.38 -13.32 -9.41
CA GLU A 506 -29.94 -11.96 -9.39
C GLU A 506 -29.40 -11.09 -8.24
N SER A 507 -28.64 -11.62 -7.27
CA SER A 507 -27.98 -10.79 -6.25
C SER A 507 -26.98 -11.54 -5.35
N GLY A 508 -25.85 -10.90 -5.06
CA GLY A 508 -25.25 -10.90 -3.71
C GLY A 508 -23.92 -11.65 -3.52
N HIS A 509 -23.45 -12.40 -4.52
CA HIS A 509 -22.17 -13.10 -4.46
C HIS A 509 -21.40 -12.92 -5.77
N PRO A 510 -20.45 -11.97 -5.85
CA PRO A 510 -19.58 -11.84 -7.01
C PRO A 510 -18.71 -13.09 -7.15
N GLY A 511 -19.13 -14.00 -8.03
CA GLY A 511 -18.39 -15.18 -8.42
C GLY A 511 -17.38 -14.86 -9.54
N PRO A 512 -16.54 -15.81 -9.96
CA PRO A 512 -15.68 -15.64 -11.13
C PRO A 512 -16.45 -15.23 -12.41
N ALA A 513 -17.74 -15.58 -12.50
CA ALA A 513 -18.62 -15.22 -13.62
C ALA A 513 -19.13 -13.77 -13.63
N ASP A 514 -18.88 -12.99 -12.58
CA ASP A 514 -19.15 -11.53 -12.56
C ASP A 514 -18.02 -10.83 -13.34
N ILE A 515 -18.08 -10.93 -14.66
CA ILE A 515 -17.06 -10.45 -15.60
C ILE A 515 -17.05 -8.91 -15.60
N THR A 516 -18.20 -8.28 -15.37
CA THR A 516 -18.35 -6.83 -15.26
C THR A 516 -18.04 -6.27 -13.88
N GLY A 517 -17.87 -7.14 -12.88
CA GLY A 517 -17.55 -6.88 -11.46
C GLY A 517 -18.45 -5.84 -10.81
N ASP A 518 -19.73 -5.84 -11.19
CA ASP A 518 -20.72 -4.96 -10.60
C ASP A 518 -21.36 -5.56 -9.32
N GLY A 519 -21.06 -6.82 -9.03
CA GLY A 519 -21.53 -7.58 -7.87
C GLY A 519 -22.66 -8.56 -8.18
N VAL A 520 -23.09 -8.67 -9.44
CA VAL A 520 -24.20 -9.52 -9.91
C VAL A 520 -23.74 -10.29 -11.17
N VAL A 521 -24.22 -11.52 -11.37
CA VAL A 521 -23.97 -12.28 -12.61
C VAL A 521 -25.24 -12.27 -13.43
N ASP A 522 -25.31 -11.41 -14.44
CA ASP A 522 -26.52 -11.19 -15.24
C ASP A 522 -26.28 -11.05 -16.76
N GLY A 523 -27.25 -10.43 -17.45
CA GLY A 523 -27.19 -10.21 -18.89
C GLY A 523 -26.04 -9.32 -19.36
N ALA A 524 -25.49 -8.46 -18.48
CA ALA A 524 -24.33 -7.64 -18.77
C ALA A 524 -23.07 -8.51 -18.88
N ASP A 525 -22.86 -9.44 -17.93
CA ASP A 525 -21.74 -10.39 -17.98
C ASP A 525 -21.86 -11.32 -19.17
N LEU A 526 -23.07 -11.77 -19.49
CA LEU A 526 -23.32 -12.55 -20.70
C LEU A 526 -22.96 -11.79 -21.98
N GLY A 527 -23.30 -10.50 -22.02
CA GLY A 527 -22.94 -9.62 -23.13
C GLY A 527 -21.43 -9.49 -23.27
N GLU A 528 -20.72 -9.35 -22.15
CA GLU A 528 -19.25 -9.27 -22.13
C GLU A 528 -18.59 -10.60 -22.49
N LEU A 529 -19.14 -11.74 -22.05
CA LEU A 529 -18.70 -13.07 -22.47
C LEU A 529 -18.82 -13.23 -23.98
N PHE A 530 -19.98 -12.89 -24.56
CA PHE A 530 -20.14 -12.99 -26.01
C PHE A 530 -19.29 -11.98 -26.79
N ARG A 531 -18.93 -10.85 -26.19
CA ARG A 531 -17.98 -9.90 -26.77
C ARG A 531 -16.60 -10.53 -26.95
N GLN A 532 -16.21 -11.41 -26.04
CA GLN A 532 -14.93 -12.12 -26.05
C GLN A 532 -15.03 -13.52 -26.66
N TRP A 533 -16.17 -13.91 -27.25
CA TRP A 533 -16.39 -15.28 -27.71
C TRP A 533 -15.39 -15.70 -28.81
N GLY A 534 -14.67 -16.79 -28.55
CA GLY A 534 -13.62 -17.28 -29.42
C GLY A 534 -12.32 -16.47 -29.38
N ASP A 535 -12.21 -15.47 -28.50
CA ASP A 535 -10.93 -14.84 -28.21
C ASP A 535 -10.01 -15.89 -27.57
N THR A 536 -8.78 -15.92 -28.04
CA THR A 536 -7.70 -16.76 -27.51
C THR A 536 -6.66 -15.89 -26.83
N ALA A 537 -5.95 -16.44 -25.84
CA ALA A 537 -4.76 -15.81 -25.28
C ALA A 537 -3.60 -15.89 -26.30
N ASP A 538 -3.66 -15.07 -27.36
CA ASP A 538 -2.62 -14.96 -28.41
C ASP A 538 -1.57 -13.89 -28.12
#